data_AF-A0A427TIW3-F1
#
_entry.id   AF-A0A427TIW3-F1
#
_cell.length_a   1.000
_cell.length_b   1.000
_cell.length_c   1.000
_cell.angle_alpha   90.00
_cell.angle_beta   90.00
_cell.angle_gamma   90.00
#
_symmetry.space_group_name_H-M   'P 1'
#
loop_
_entity.id
_entity.type
_entity.pdbx_description
1 polymer ?
#
loop_
_entity_poly.entity_id
_entity_poly.type
_entity_poly.pdbx_seq_one_letter_code
_entity_poly.pdbx_strand_id
1 'polypeptide(L)'
;MVMQRTITRVLLVVFGLVEAVVGIWPLLSPTGFYQDFPGFRTGWVAMDGAFNEHLLRDFGGLNLALAALLIGAAVIATTAVARLAGVAALLFGLPHFLYHLGHVAHFVRLDQVLIIATTGLGVVVPLVVLLVPGRRVSPPATP
;
A
#
# COMPACT_ATOMS: atom_id res chain seq x y z
N MET A 1 -15.66 10.69 20.73
CA MET A 1 -14.84 10.69 19.48
C MET A 1 -15.16 9.42 18.67
N VAL A 2 -15.05 9.42 17.33
CA VAL A 2 -15.27 8.21 16.53
C VAL A 2 -13.94 7.49 16.27
N MET A 3 -13.79 6.33 16.89
CA MET A 3 -12.59 5.50 16.84
C MET A 3 -12.69 4.44 15.76
N GLN A 4 -11.55 4.03 15.21
CA GLN A 4 -11.46 2.89 14.30
C GLN A 4 -11.87 1.60 15.00
N ARG A 5 -12.34 0.62 14.24
CA ARG A 5 -12.45 -0.77 14.72
C ARG A 5 -11.09 -1.46 14.66
N THR A 6 -10.92 -2.54 15.42
CA THR A 6 -9.69 -3.35 15.41
C THR A 6 -9.31 -3.80 14.01
N ILE A 7 -10.30 -4.20 13.19
CA ILE A 7 -10.06 -4.60 11.80
C ILE A 7 -9.43 -3.48 10.96
N THR A 8 -9.91 -2.23 11.08
CA THR A 8 -9.32 -1.08 10.39
C THR A 8 -7.87 -0.87 10.79
N ARG A 9 -7.57 -0.98 12.09
CA ARG A 9 -6.19 -0.83 12.60
C ARG A 9 -5.27 -1.92 12.07
N VAL A 10 -5.73 -3.17 12.08
CA VAL A 10 -4.97 -4.31 11.53
C VAL A 10 -4.71 -4.12 10.04
N LEU A 11 -5.73 -3.75 9.26
CA LEU A 11 -5.57 -3.49 7.83
C LEU A 11 -4.56 -2.37 7.56
N LEU A 12 -4.64 -1.25 8.29
CA LEU A 12 -3.70 -0.14 8.17
C LEU A 12 -2.26 -0.54 8.51
N VAL A 13 -2.06 -1.31 9.59
CA VAL A 13 -0.72 -1.78 9.97
C VAL A 13 -0.16 -2.75 8.94
N VAL A 14 -0.93 -3.78 8.57
CA VAL A 14 -0.48 -4.79 7.61
C VAL A 14 -0.14 -4.14 6.27
N PHE A 15 -1.01 -3.25 5.78
CA PHE A 15 -0.76 -2.57 4.52
C PHE A 15 0.44 -1.63 4.63
N GLY A 16 0.55 -0.87 5.71
CA GLY A 16 1.70 -0.01 5.96
C GLY A 16 3.02 -0.77 6.04
N LEU A 17 3.05 -1.99 6.57
CA LEU A 17 4.25 -2.83 6.58
C LEU A 17 4.64 -3.32 5.18
N VAL A 18 3.66 -3.66 4.34
CA VAL A 18 3.93 -3.99 2.92
C VAL A 18 4.54 -2.79 2.21
N GLU A 19 3.93 -1.61 2.36
CA GLU A 19 4.44 -0.37 1.76
C GLU A 19 5.81 0.03 2.31
N ALA A 20 6.11 -0.28 3.58
CA ALA A 20 7.43 -0.05 4.14
C ALA A 20 8.50 -0.92 3.47
N VAL A 21 8.20 -2.20 3.19
CA VAL A 21 9.12 -3.08 2.45
C VAL A 21 9.34 -2.57 1.02
N VAL A 22 8.24 -2.23 0.33
CA VAL A 22 8.28 -1.66 -1.03
C VAL A 22 9.00 -0.33 -1.08
N GLY A 23 8.88 0.49 -0.04
CA GLY A 23 9.51 1.80 0.06
C GLY A 23 10.99 1.76 0.42
N ILE A 24 11.37 0.93 1.40
CA ILE A 24 12.74 0.87 1.92
C ILE A 24 13.69 0.20 0.92
N TRP A 25 13.25 -0.87 0.25
CA TRP A 25 14.12 -1.65 -0.64
C TRP A 25 14.77 -0.79 -1.74
N PRO A 26 14.03 -0.07 -2.61
CA PRO A 26 14.65 0.73 -3.67
C PRO A 26 15.46 1.92 -3.15
N LEU A 27 15.27 2.36 -1.90
CA LEU A 27 16.10 3.39 -1.27
C LEU A 27 17.48 2.84 -0.87
N LEU A 28 17.54 1.58 -0.42
CA LEU A 28 18.79 0.92 0.00
C LEU A 28 19.51 0.24 -1.15
N SER A 29 18.77 -0.46 -2.01
CA SER A 29 19.29 -1.20 -3.17
C SER A 29 18.34 -1.03 -4.36
N PRO A 30 18.47 0.08 -5.13
CA PRO A 30 17.67 0.31 -6.33
C PRO A 30 17.81 -0.81 -7.35
N THR A 31 19.04 -1.28 -7.60
CA THR A 31 19.32 -2.36 -8.55
C THR A 31 18.72 -3.68 -8.09
N GLY A 32 18.84 -4.02 -6.81
CA GLY A 32 18.24 -5.25 -6.26
C GLY A 32 16.71 -5.20 -6.33
N PHE A 33 16.08 -4.06 -6.02
CA PHE A 33 14.64 -3.91 -6.20
C PHE A 33 14.22 -4.08 -7.66
N TYR A 34 14.94 -3.45 -8.59
CA TYR A 34 14.66 -3.55 -10.02
C TYR A 34 14.73 -4.98 -10.56
N GLN A 35 15.78 -5.73 -10.18
CA GLN A 35 16.03 -7.08 -10.67
C GLN A 35 15.20 -8.14 -9.95
N ASP A 36 15.06 -8.02 -8.63
CA ASP A 36 14.65 -9.14 -7.78
C ASP A 36 13.24 -8.98 -7.21
N PHE A 37 12.59 -7.82 -7.32
CA PHE A 37 11.22 -7.67 -6.83
C PHE A 37 10.26 -8.65 -7.54
N PRO A 38 9.35 -9.33 -6.80
CA PRO A 38 9.00 -9.17 -5.38
C PRO A 38 9.77 -10.05 -4.37
N GLY A 39 10.88 -10.67 -4.78
CA GLY A 39 11.81 -11.41 -3.90
C GLY A 39 11.58 -12.92 -3.86
N PHE A 40 10.37 -13.38 -4.18
CA PHE A 40 10.05 -14.80 -4.37
C PHE A 40 9.86 -15.17 -5.85
N ARG A 41 9.82 -14.14 -6.70
CA ARG A 41 9.88 -14.16 -8.16
C ARG A 41 10.71 -12.94 -8.56
N THR A 42 11.26 -12.92 -9.76
CA THR A 42 12.18 -11.85 -10.18
C THR A 42 11.72 -11.21 -11.48
N GLY A 43 12.18 -9.99 -11.72
CA GLY A 43 11.96 -9.26 -12.95
C GLY A 43 10.60 -8.57 -13.08
N TRP A 44 9.76 -8.50 -12.04
CA TRP A 44 8.48 -7.79 -12.18
C TRP A 44 8.69 -6.32 -12.56
N VAL A 45 9.66 -5.65 -11.94
CA VAL A 45 10.00 -4.26 -12.24
C VAL A 45 10.82 -4.15 -13.52
N ALA A 46 11.84 -5.01 -13.70
CA ALA A 46 12.73 -4.96 -14.86
C ALA A 46 12.05 -5.25 -16.21
N MET A 47 10.91 -5.94 -16.21
CA MET A 47 10.17 -6.25 -17.43
C MET A 47 9.31 -5.07 -17.93
N ASP A 48 8.99 -4.10 -17.06
CA ASP A 48 8.12 -2.96 -17.40
C ASP A 48 8.88 -1.75 -17.98
N GLY A 49 10.22 -1.75 -17.97
CA GLY A 49 11.00 -0.67 -18.56
C GLY A 49 12.47 -0.65 -18.16
N ALA A 50 13.24 0.26 -18.76
CA ALA A 50 14.66 0.40 -18.47
C ALA A 50 14.92 0.94 -17.05
N PHE A 51 16.04 0.53 -16.44
CA PHE A 51 16.47 0.98 -15.12
C PHE A 51 16.64 2.50 -15.06
N ASN A 52 16.01 3.11 -14.06
CA ASN A 52 16.18 4.52 -13.72
C ASN A 52 16.26 4.65 -12.19
N GLU A 53 17.48 4.87 -11.68
CA GLU A 53 17.72 4.92 -10.23
C GLU A 53 16.93 6.03 -9.54
N HIS A 54 16.85 7.21 -10.16
CA HIS A 54 16.14 8.34 -9.57
C HIS A 54 14.65 8.03 -9.41
N LEU A 55 14.01 7.49 -10.45
CA LEU A 55 12.59 7.12 -10.39
C LEU A 55 12.32 6.02 -9.36
N LEU A 56 13.21 5.03 -9.24
CA LEU A 56 13.05 3.98 -8.22
C LEU A 56 13.19 4.52 -6.81
N ARG A 57 14.12 5.47 -6.58
CA ARG A 57 14.26 6.12 -5.27
C ARG A 57 13.06 7.02 -4.95
N ASP A 58 12.54 7.76 -5.91
CA ASP A 58 11.32 8.56 -5.74
C ASP A 58 10.11 7.67 -5.41
N PHE A 59 9.94 6.58 -6.16
CA PHE A 59 8.93 5.56 -5.89
C PHE A 59 9.10 4.99 -4.48
N GLY A 60 10.33 4.64 -4.09
CA GLY A 60 10.66 4.20 -2.74
C GLY A 60 10.27 5.19 -1.66
N GLY A 61 10.66 6.45 -1.82
CA GLY A 61 10.36 7.54 -0.90
C GLY A 61 8.85 7.78 -0.74
N LEU A 62 8.10 7.75 -1.83
CA LEU A 62 6.64 7.92 -1.80
C LEU A 62 5.92 6.74 -1.12
N ASN A 63 6.35 5.50 -1.37
CA ASN A 63 5.77 4.34 -0.66
C ASN A 63 6.14 4.34 0.82
N LEU A 64 7.36 4.76 1.19
CA LEU A 64 7.75 4.91 2.59
C LEU A 64 6.93 6.01 3.30
N ALA A 65 6.62 7.11 2.61
CA ALA A 65 5.72 8.14 3.12
C ALA A 65 4.28 7.60 3.29
N LEU A 66 3.78 6.80 2.35
CA LEU A 66 2.48 6.13 2.45
C LEU A 66 2.45 5.14 3.62
N ALA A 67 3.52 4.37 3.83
CA ALA A 67 3.67 3.47 4.96
C ALA A 67 3.58 4.23 6.30
N ALA A 68 4.30 5.36 6.41
CA ALA A 68 4.25 6.22 7.60
C ALA A 68 2.84 6.76 7.85
N LEU A 69 2.12 7.19 6.80
CA LEU A 69 0.74 7.64 6.89
C LEU A 69 -0.21 6.52 7.37
N LEU A 70 -0.12 5.33 6.80
CA LEU A 70 -0.95 4.17 7.15
C LEU A 70 -0.73 3.72 8.60
N ILE A 71 0.54 3.57 9.01
CA ILE A 71 0.90 3.16 10.38
C ILE A 71 0.54 4.28 11.36
N GLY A 72 0.83 5.54 11.03
CA GLY A 72 0.44 6.70 11.83
C GLY A 72 -1.08 6.77 12.04
N ALA A 73 -1.87 6.50 11.00
CA ALA A 73 -3.32 6.41 11.11
C ALA A 73 -3.78 5.30 12.07
N ALA A 74 -3.11 4.14 12.06
CA ALA A 74 -3.43 3.04 12.97
C ALA A 74 -3.09 3.35 14.45
N VAL A 75 -2.04 4.15 14.67
CA VAL A 75 -1.61 4.62 16.01
C VAL A 75 -2.57 5.70 16.52
N ILE A 76 -2.90 6.70 15.70
CA ILE A 76 -3.84 7.78 16.06
C ILE A 76 -5.26 7.23 16.28
N ALA A 77 -5.62 6.13 15.59
CA ALA A 77 -6.83 5.34 15.80
C ALA A 77 -8.17 6.08 15.59
N THR A 78 -8.18 7.30 15.06
CA THR A 78 -9.42 8.03 14.72
C THR A 78 -9.95 7.59 13.36
N THR A 79 -11.28 7.48 13.22
CA THR A 79 -11.88 7.09 11.92
C THR A 79 -11.61 8.13 10.84
N ALA A 80 -11.50 9.41 11.19
CA ALA A 80 -11.19 10.48 10.23
C ALA A 80 -9.80 10.30 9.61
N VAL A 81 -8.77 10.04 10.43
CA VAL A 81 -7.39 9.84 9.93
C VAL A 81 -7.27 8.53 9.15
N ALA A 82 -7.95 7.46 9.56
CA ALA A 82 -8.03 6.23 8.76
C ALA A 82 -8.61 6.47 7.37
N ARG A 83 -9.66 7.29 7.26
CA ARG A 83 -10.27 7.60 5.97
C ARG A 83 -9.34 8.43 5.09
N LEU A 84 -8.65 9.41 5.66
CA LEU A 84 -7.65 10.18 4.91
C LEU A 84 -6.54 9.26 4.38
N ALA A 85 -6.03 8.35 5.21
CA ALA A 85 -5.03 7.37 4.80
C ALA A 85 -5.58 6.41 3.71
N GLY A 86 -6.83 5.97 3.84
CA GLY A 86 -7.50 5.16 2.81
C GLY A 86 -7.66 5.89 1.48
N VAL A 87 -8.03 7.18 1.49
CA VAL A 87 -8.10 8.00 0.26
C VAL A 87 -6.71 8.14 -0.37
N ALA A 88 -5.69 8.47 0.43
CA ALA A 88 -4.32 8.61 -0.08
C ALA A 88 -3.82 7.30 -0.71
N ALA A 89 -4.05 6.18 -0.04
CA ALA A 89 -3.70 4.86 -0.57
C ALA A 89 -4.45 4.51 -1.85
N LEU A 90 -5.74 4.88 -1.98
CA LEU A 90 -6.48 4.69 -3.24
C LEU A 90 -5.94 5.53 -4.39
N LEU A 91 -5.54 6.77 -4.13
CA LEU A 91 -4.99 7.66 -5.16
C LEU A 91 -3.69 7.10 -5.75
N PHE A 92 -2.94 6.31 -4.98
CA PHE A 92 -1.80 5.55 -5.48
C PHE A 92 -2.22 4.21 -6.11
N GLY A 93 -2.97 3.39 -5.36
CA GLY A 93 -3.26 2.00 -5.73
C GLY A 93 -4.18 1.85 -6.93
N LEU A 94 -5.16 2.74 -7.12
CA LEU A 94 -6.12 2.62 -8.23
C LEU A 94 -5.47 2.85 -9.60
N PRO A 95 -4.73 3.96 -9.85
CA PRO A 95 -4.00 4.11 -11.11
C PRO A 95 -3.00 2.97 -11.37
N HIS A 96 -2.29 2.53 -10.32
CA HIS A 96 -1.31 1.45 -10.41
C HIS A 96 -1.96 0.11 -10.82
N PHE A 97 -3.08 -0.26 -10.18
CA PHE A 97 -3.85 -1.44 -10.55
C PHE A 97 -4.39 -1.38 -11.99
N LEU A 98 -4.94 -0.22 -12.39
CA LEU A 98 -5.46 -0.04 -13.75
C LEU A 98 -4.36 -0.15 -14.81
N TYR A 99 -3.15 0.33 -14.50
CA TYR A 99 -1.98 0.13 -15.37
C TYR A 99 -1.72 -1.37 -15.59
N HIS A 100 -1.59 -2.15 -14.52
CA HIS A 100 -1.28 -3.57 -14.65
C HIS A 100 -2.39 -4.39 -15.33
N LEU A 101 -3.67 -4.03 -15.15
CA LEU A 101 -4.75 -4.65 -15.93
C LEU A 101 -4.52 -4.56 -17.45
N GLY A 102 -3.88 -3.49 -17.93
CA GLY A 102 -3.54 -3.30 -19.34
C GLY A 102 -2.15 -3.80 -19.76
N HIS A 103 -1.23 -4.03 -18.83
CA HIS A 103 0.20 -4.19 -19.14
C HIS A 103 0.81 -5.53 -18.72
N VAL A 104 0.05 -6.48 -18.18
CA VAL A 104 0.62 -7.76 -17.72
C VAL A 104 0.90 -8.81 -18.80
N ALA A 105 0.50 -8.59 -20.06
CA ALA A 105 0.52 -9.63 -21.10
C ALA A 105 1.91 -10.22 -21.39
N HIS A 106 2.98 -9.48 -21.10
CA HIS A 106 4.37 -9.91 -21.33
C HIS A 106 4.95 -10.78 -20.20
N PHE A 107 4.25 -10.91 -19.06
CA PHE A 107 4.61 -11.83 -17.99
C PHE A 107 4.11 -13.25 -18.26
N VAL A 108 4.72 -14.25 -17.61
CA VAL A 108 4.17 -15.61 -17.59
C VAL A 108 2.85 -15.64 -16.80
N ARG A 109 1.94 -16.58 -17.11
CA ARG A 109 0.57 -16.59 -16.57
C ARG A 109 0.47 -16.49 -15.05
N LEU A 110 1.35 -17.19 -14.33
CA LEU A 110 1.36 -17.13 -12.86
C LEU A 110 1.67 -15.70 -12.38
N ASP A 111 2.64 -15.04 -12.99
CA ASP A 111 3.00 -13.65 -12.67
C ASP A 111 1.89 -12.68 -13.02
N GLN A 112 1.19 -12.88 -14.14
CA GLN A 112 0.01 -12.09 -14.47
C GLN A 112 -1.04 -12.13 -13.34
N VAL A 113 -1.38 -13.34 -12.88
CA VAL A 113 -2.35 -13.52 -11.79
C VAL A 113 -1.86 -12.87 -10.50
N LEU A 114 -0.60 -13.09 -10.14
CA LEU A 114 -0.04 -12.56 -8.90
C LEU A 114 0.04 -11.03 -8.92
N ILE A 115 0.48 -10.41 -10.02
CA ILE A 115 0.56 -8.96 -10.17
C ILE A 115 -0.84 -8.33 -10.08
N ILE A 116 -1.83 -8.88 -10.80
CA ILE A 116 -3.21 -8.37 -10.73
C ILE A 116 -3.80 -8.55 -9.32
N ALA A 117 -3.53 -9.68 -8.66
CA ALA A 117 -4.02 -9.93 -7.31
C ALA A 117 -3.38 -8.96 -6.29
N THR A 118 -2.06 -8.79 -6.29
CA THR A 118 -1.36 -7.93 -5.33
C THR A 118 -1.69 -6.46 -5.54
N THR A 119 -1.70 -5.98 -6.78
CA THR A 119 -2.08 -4.60 -7.09
C THR A 119 -3.58 -4.34 -6.83
N GLY A 120 -4.43 -5.35 -7.07
CA GLY A 120 -5.85 -5.31 -6.71
C GLY A 120 -6.08 -5.21 -5.19
N LEU A 121 -5.25 -5.87 -4.36
CA LEU A 121 -5.29 -5.69 -2.91
C LEU A 121 -4.97 -4.23 -2.50
N GLY A 122 -4.10 -3.55 -3.25
CA GLY A 122 -3.83 -2.12 -3.12
C GLY A 122 -5.06 -1.22 -3.34
N VAL A 123 -6.13 -1.73 -3.95
CA VAL A 123 -7.42 -1.05 -4.10
C VAL A 123 -8.44 -1.55 -3.07
N VAL A 124 -8.56 -2.86 -2.90
CA VAL A 124 -9.56 -3.47 -2.02
C VAL A 124 -9.33 -3.10 -0.57
N VAL A 125 -8.09 -3.14 -0.07
CA VAL A 125 -7.81 -2.84 1.34
C VAL A 125 -8.19 -1.39 1.70
N PRO A 126 -7.79 -0.36 0.94
CA PRO A 126 -8.26 1.00 1.17
C PRO A 126 -9.79 1.16 1.09
N LEU A 127 -10.46 0.51 0.14
CA LEU A 127 -11.93 0.55 0.08
C LEU A 127 -12.55 -0.02 1.36
N VAL A 128 -12.04 -1.14 1.86
CA VAL A 128 -12.50 -1.71 3.13
C VAL A 128 -12.24 -0.75 4.29
N VAL A 129 -11.08 -0.10 4.36
CA VAL A 129 -10.77 0.92 5.37
C VAL A 129 -11.77 2.08 5.33
N LEU A 130 -12.19 2.52 4.13
CA LEU A 130 -13.17 3.60 3.95
C LEU A 130 -14.59 3.19 4.35
N LEU A 131 -14.98 1.94 4.06
CA LEU A 131 -16.34 1.44 4.21
C LEU A 131 -16.62 0.89 5.62
N VAL A 132 -15.61 0.42 6.35
CA VAL A 132 -15.81 -0.09 7.72
C VAL A 132 -16.28 1.04 8.65
N PRO A 133 -17.42 0.89 9.34
CA PRO A 133 -17.95 1.94 10.20
C PRO A 133 -17.10 2.10 11.47
N GLY A 134 -16.87 3.35 11.84
CA GLY A 134 -16.23 3.71 13.11
C GLY A 134 -17.07 3.33 14.34
N ARG A 135 -16.42 3.20 15.49
CA ARG A 135 -17.04 2.96 16.80
C ARG A 135 -17.10 4.28 17.58
N ARG A 136 -18.29 4.67 18.01
CA ARG A 136 -18.44 5.83 18.92
C ARG A 136 -17.93 5.44 20.31
N VAL A 137 -17.05 6.28 20.86
CA VAL A 137 -16.61 6.17 22.26
C VAL A 137 -17.08 7.42 22.99
N SER A 138 -17.95 7.22 23.99
CA SER A 138 -18.41 8.26 24.90
C SER A 138 -17.33 8.55 25.95
N PRO A 139 -17.17 9.80 26.39
CA PRO A 139 -16.35 10.11 27.55
C PRO A 139 -16.88 9.35 28.79
N PRO A 140 -16.01 9.01 29.77
CA PRO A 140 -16.48 8.57 31.07
C PRO A 140 -17.45 9.62 31.65
N ALA A 141 -18.56 9.17 32.25
CA ALA A 141 -19.41 10.09 33.01
C ALA A 141 -18.58 10.65 34.18
N THR A 142 -18.45 11.97 34.26
CA THR A 142 -17.88 12.63 35.44
C THR A 142 -18.81 12.34 36.64
N PRO A 143 -18.26 11.88 37.78
CA PRO A 143 -19.03 11.64 39.00
C PRO A 143 -19.57 12.95 39.61
#